data_AF-A0A2S9GKM9-F1
#
_entry.id   AF-A0A2S9GKM9-F1
#
_cell.length_a   1.000
_cell.length_b   1.000
_cell.length_c   1.000
_cell.angle_alpha   90.00
_cell.angle_beta   90.00
_cell.angle_gamma   90.00
#
_symmetry.space_group_name_H-M   'P 1'
#
loop_
_entity.id
_entity.type
_entity.pdbx_description
1 polymer ?
#
loop_
_entity_poly.entity_id
_entity_poly.type
_entity_poly.pdbx_seq_one_letter_code
_entity_poly.pdbx_strand_id
1 'polypeptide(L)' 'VMTLLPGDLILTGTPEGVGPLEHGDSVSISVEGIGSLTNPVVAAWRAADPRRAARG' A
#
# COMPACT_ATOMS: atom_id res chain seq x y z
N VAL A 1 -12.96 12.17 23.76
CA VAL A 1 -11.70 12.88 23.44
C VAL A 1 -10.64 11.84 23.09
N MET A 2 -9.80 12.09 22.09
CA MET A 2 -8.71 11.20 21.67
C MET A 2 -7.37 11.98 21.71
N THR A 3 -6.28 11.32 22.10
CA THR A 3 -4.93 11.89 22.19
C THR A 3 -4.04 11.34 21.08
N LEU A 4 -3.25 12.20 20.44
CA LEU A 4 -2.23 11.83 19.44
C LEU A 4 -0.84 11.84 20.07
N LEU A 5 0.00 10.90 19.65
CA LEU A 5 1.37 10.71 20.09
C LEU A 5 2.37 11.00 18.96
N PRO A 6 3.65 11.26 19.27
CA PRO A 6 4.68 11.41 18.26
C PRO A 6 4.77 10.16 17.37
N GLY A 7 4.67 10.36 16.06
CA GLY A 7 4.67 9.28 15.06
C GLY A 7 3.28 8.85 14.59
N ASP A 8 2.21 9.33 15.22
CA ASP A 8 0.86 9.06 14.74
C ASP A 8 0.60 9.73 13.39
N LEU A 9 -0.04 9.00 12.48
CA LEU A 9 -0.36 9.45 11.13
C LEU A 9 -1.88 9.50 10.94
N ILE A 10 -2.38 10.64 10.47
CA ILE A 10 -3.79 10.79 10.10
C ILE A 10 -3.88 10.78 8.57
N LEU A 11 -4.60 9.80 8.04
CA LEU A 11 -4.91 9.74 6.61
C LEU A 11 -6.14 10.59 6.33
N THR A 12 -5.98 11.64 5.53
CA THR A 12 -7.01 12.67 5.29
C THR A 12 -8.14 12.24 4.36
N GLY A 13 -8.11 10.98 3.90
CA GLY A 13 -9.06 10.43 2.94
C GLY A 13 -8.60 10.58 1.49
N THR A 14 -9.30 9.87 0.61
CA THR A 14 -9.07 9.87 -0.84
C THR A 14 -10.29 10.51 -1.52
N PRO A 15 -10.11 11.27 -2.61
CA PRO A 15 -11.21 11.63 -3.50
C PRO A 15 -11.88 10.38 -4.10
N GLU A 16 -12.89 10.62 -4.93
CA GLU A 16 -13.48 9.60 -5.80
C GLU A 16 -12.48 9.05 -6.84
N GLY A 17 -12.78 7.86 -7.39
CA GLY A 17 -11.95 7.22 -8.42
C GLY A 17 -11.08 6.06 -7.95
N VAL A 18 -11.37 5.46 -6.78
CA VAL A 18 -10.72 4.22 -6.35
C VAL A 18 -11.18 3.03 -7.21
N GLY A 19 -10.21 2.21 -7.64
CA GLY A 19 -10.43 1.02 -8.48
C GLY A 19 -9.60 -0.18 -8.01
N PRO A 20 -9.84 -1.38 -8.57
CA PRO A 20 -9.09 -2.59 -8.20
C PRO A 20 -7.61 -2.47 -8.60
N LEU A 21 -6.75 -3.17 -7.84
CA LEU A 21 -5.32 -3.32 -8.14
C LEU A 21 -5.03 -4.80 -8.43
N GLU A 22 -4.18 -5.04 -9.43
CA GLU A 22 -3.80 -6.37 -9.89
C GLU A 22 -2.31 -6.66 -9.64
N HIS A 23 -1.94 -7.94 -9.62
CA HIS A 23 -0.55 -8.33 -9.47
C HIS A 23 0.29 -7.83 -10.65
N GLY A 24 1.41 -7.17 -10.35
CA GLY A 24 2.29 -6.60 -11.35
C GLY A 24 2.09 -5.09 -11.55
N ASP A 25 1.02 -4.52 -10.99
CA ASP A 25 0.79 -3.08 -11.04
C ASP A 25 1.88 -2.30 -10.31
N SER A 26 2.08 -1.05 -10.73
CA SER A 26 2.91 -0.07 -10.03
C SER A 26 2.08 1.18 -9.77
N VAL A 27 1.73 1.41 -8.51
CA VAL A 27 0.86 2.52 -8.10
C VAL A 27 1.72 3.68 -7.63
N SER A 28 1.55 4.85 -8.24
CA SER A 28 2.23 6.09 -7.85
C SER A 28 1.22 7.13 -7.37
N ILE A 29 1.51 7.75 -6.23
CA ILE A 29 0.73 8.84 -5.65
C ILE A 29 1.65 10.05 -5.53
N SER A 30 1.20 11.21 -6.00
CA SER A 30 1.97 12.45 -5.95
C SER A 30 1.21 13.52 -5.19
N VAL A 31 1.92 14.23 -4.31
CA VAL A 31 1.42 15.43 -3.64
C VAL A 31 2.40 16.57 -3.92
N GLU A 32 1.87 17.67 -4.45
CA GLU A 32 2.66 18.87 -4.75
C GLU A 32 3.41 19.34 -3.49
N GLY A 33 4.70 19.65 -3.65
CA GLY A 33 5.56 20.09 -2.53
C GLY A 33 6.02 18.98 -1.59
N ILE A 34 5.52 17.74 -1.70
CA ILE A 34 5.99 16.58 -0.94
C ILE A 34 6.79 15.63 -1.83
N GLY A 35 6.25 15.29 -3.00
CA GLY A 35 6.85 14.36 -3.95
C GLY A 35 5.93 13.20 -4.31
N SER A 36 6.51 12.13 -4.84
CA SER A 36 5.81 10.92 -5.29
C SER A 36 6.21 9.70 -4.48
N LEU A 37 5.23 8.89 -4.11
CA LEU A 37 5.39 7.57 -3.51
C LEU A 37 4.91 6.52 -4.50
N THR A 38 5.80 5.61 -4.90
CA THR A 38 5.47 4.50 -5.80
C THR A 38 5.60 3.16 -5.07
N ASN A 39 4.55 2.34 -5.14
CA ASN A 39 4.52 1.00 -4.56
C ASN A 39 4.18 -0.04 -5.63
N PRO A 40 4.97 -1.12 -5.77
CA PRO A 40 4.63 -2.25 -6.61
C PRO A 40 3.57 -3.14 -5.94
N VAL A 41 2.64 -3.66 -6.73
CA VAL A 41 1.60 -4.59 -6.27
C VAL A 41 2.06 -6.02 -6.51
N VAL A 42 2.35 -6.71 -5.41
CA VAL A 42 2.68 -8.14 -5.41
C VAL A 42 1.46 -8.94 -4.95
N ALA A 43 1.20 -10.07 -5.61
CA ALA A 43 0.16 -10.99 -5.17
C ALA A 43 0.37 -11.37 -3.70
N ALA A 44 -0.75 -11.56 -2.98
CA ALA A 44 -0.70 -11.81 -1.55
C ALA A 44 0.28 -12.95 -1.23
N TRP A 45 1.23 -12.63 -0.34
CA TRP A 45 2.35 -13.49 0.06
C TRP A 45 1.94 -14.92 0.49
N ARG A 46 0.68 -15.12 0.93
CA ARG A 46 0.17 -16.43 1.36
C ARG A 46 -0.25 -17.36 0.21
N ALA A 47 -0.54 -16.83 -0.97
CA ALA A 47 -1.05 -17.63 -2.09
C ALA A 47 0.05 -18.06 -3.10
N ALA A 48 1.22 -17.41 -3.09
CA ALA A 48 2.15 -17.48 -4.21
C ALA A 48 3.65 -17.60 -3.84
N ASP A 49 4.04 -17.97 -2.61
CA ASP A 49 5.46 -18.18 -2.26
C ASP A 49 5.91 -19.65 -2.42
N PRO A 50 6.55 -20.04 -3.55
CA PRO A 50 7.08 -21.39 -3.74
C PRO A 50 8.19 -21.75 -2.75
N ARG A 51 8.84 -20.77 -2.09
CA ARG A 51 9.92 -21.02 -1.10
C ARG A 51 9.39 -21.51 0.25
N ARG A 52 8.09 -21.43 0.49
CA ARG A 52 7.43 -21.98 1.70
C ARG A 52 6.67 -23.28 1.45
N ALA A 53 6.25 -23.56 0.21
CA ALA A 53 5.60 -24.82 -0.15
C ALA A 53 6.53 -26.06 0.02
N ALA A 54 7.85 -25.87 -0.06
CA ALA A 54 8.86 -26.93 0.06
C ALA A 54 9.29 -27.27 1.51
N ARG A 55 8.63 -26.71 2.53
CA ARG A 55 8.85 -27.02 3.96
C ARG A 55 7.62 -27.66 4.60
N GLY A 56 7.06 -28.65 3.92
CA GLY A 56 6.08 -29.61 4.46
C GLY A 56 6.75 -30.93 4.74
#